data_AF-A0A0B6AWP8-F1
#
_entry.id   AF-A0A0B6AWP8-F1
#
_cell.length_a   1.000
_cell.length_b   1.000
_cell.length_c   1.000
_cell.angle_alpha   90.00
_cell.angle_beta   90.00
_cell.angle_gamma   90.00
#
_symmetry.space_group_name_H-M   'P 1'
#
loop_
_entity.id
_entity.type
_entity.pdbx_description
1 polymer ?
#
loop_
_entity_poly.entity_id
_entity_poly.type
_entity_poly.pdbx_seq_one_letter_code
_entity_poly.pdbx_strand_id
1 'polypeptide(L)'
;MDFALELLKGIGRLFLHPLTYLFLLVSFFVGLSRVKRERQNFHVRVFDFILEAKYLFFPGIIIGLILSVVTVLLGVYVSIGMIVLVAVLTFIISGPWTFKWLSPSYTVGLAVLATLVIPASGFGEGFIQTWSVQAHNADLPSLTILMSLLVLAEGYLIWKFGAKGTSPAIVKSKRGQEIGAHYSQKLWVVPLFVLIPGSAITSVFPWWPVLSIDGTSFSLFFVPFAIGFYQRIQSMVPFKSIEFTGKRVLALGVGLTVITIAAIFYPLAAVAVVILAIIGREWIRLQQRLSDEKAPALFTKRTQGLVVLGIIPHSPAEKMGLKVGEVIIKVNGIAVSEVHKFYEALQVNNRAFCKLEVIDENGEVRFTQRALYDNEHHELGILFVHNYTKRDSQAG
;
A
#
# COMPACT_ATOMS: atom_id res chain seq x y z
N MET A 1 -9.74 -4.22 35.91
CA MET A 1 -8.30 -4.48 35.67
C MET A 1 -8.11 -5.62 34.67
N ASP A 2 -9.02 -6.60 34.65
CA ASP A 2 -8.93 -7.80 33.80
C ASP A 2 -9.09 -7.52 32.30
N PHE A 3 -10.02 -6.65 31.89
CA PHE A 3 -10.23 -6.33 30.46
C PHE A 3 -9.01 -5.68 29.79
N ALA A 4 -8.34 -4.75 30.48
CA ALA A 4 -7.12 -4.11 29.95
C ALA A 4 -5.96 -5.11 29.83
N LEU A 5 -5.88 -6.05 30.77
CA LEU A 5 -4.86 -7.10 30.79
C LEU A 5 -5.15 -8.18 29.73
N GLU A 6 -6.42 -8.48 29.45
CA GLU A 6 -6.86 -9.32 28.34
C GLU A 6 -6.62 -8.67 26.97
N LEU A 7 -6.88 -7.37 26.83
CA LEU A 7 -6.51 -6.60 25.64
C LEU A 7 -5.00 -6.63 25.41
N LEU A 8 -4.20 -6.44 26.45
CA LEU A 8 -2.74 -6.45 26.37
C LEU A 8 -2.21 -7.86 26.04
N LYS A 9 -2.82 -8.92 26.57
CA LYS A 9 -2.57 -10.31 26.15
C LYS A 9 -2.98 -10.54 24.70
N GLY A 10 -4.11 -9.99 24.24
CA GLY A 10 -4.56 -10.03 22.85
C GLY A 10 -3.56 -9.38 21.89
N ILE A 11 -3.01 -8.22 22.28
CA ILE A 11 -1.93 -7.54 21.55
C ILE A 11 -0.63 -8.35 21.59
N GLY A 12 -0.27 -8.96 22.71
CA GLY A 12 0.89 -9.87 22.77
C GLY A 12 0.75 -11.07 21.82
N ARG A 13 -0.48 -11.59 21.65
CA ARG A 13 -0.80 -12.70 20.75
C ARG A 13 -0.74 -12.31 19.26
N LEU A 14 -0.84 -11.03 18.90
CA LEU A 14 -0.54 -10.52 17.54
C LEU A 14 0.83 -11.02 17.05
N PHE A 15 1.81 -10.98 17.94
CA PHE A 15 3.19 -11.37 17.65
C PHE A 15 3.39 -12.89 17.67
N LEU A 16 2.39 -13.70 17.97
CA LEU A 16 2.48 -15.16 17.86
C LEU A 16 1.98 -15.67 16.50
N HIS A 17 1.19 -14.88 15.77
CA HIS A 17 0.62 -15.30 14.50
C HIS A 17 1.69 -15.34 13.39
N PRO A 18 1.84 -16.45 12.63
CA PRO A 18 2.92 -16.59 11.65
C PRO A 18 2.88 -15.56 10.53
N LEU A 19 1.67 -15.13 10.12
CA LEU A 19 1.51 -14.08 9.12
C LEU A 19 2.11 -12.73 9.55
N THR A 20 2.15 -12.41 10.84
CA THR A 20 2.76 -11.16 11.33
C THR A 20 4.23 -11.10 10.94
N TYR A 21 4.95 -12.21 11.08
CA TYR A 21 6.35 -12.33 10.67
C TYR A 21 6.52 -12.36 9.16
N LEU A 22 5.61 -13.02 8.44
CA LEU A 22 5.58 -12.97 6.97
C LEU A 22 5.49 -11.52 6.48
N PHE A 23 4.59 -10.71 7.04
CA PHE A 23 4.41 -9.31 6.62
C PHE A 23 5.62 -8.44 6.92
N LEU A 24 6.28 -8.63 8.07
CA LEU A 24 7.55 -7.98 8.38
C LEU A 24 8.64 -8.37 7.38
N LEU A 25 8.76 -9.67 7.08
CA LEU A 25 9.74 -10.22 6.16
C LEU A 25 9.52 -9.67 4.73
N VAL A 26 8.30 -9.75 4.20
CA VAL A 26 7.96 -9.23 2.87
C VAL A 26 8.20 -7.72 2.81
N SER A 27 7.84 -6.98 3.87
CA SER A 27 8.08 -5.54 3.96
C SER A 27 9.57 -5.18 3.93
N PHE A 28 10.40 -5.96 4.61
CA PHE A 28 11.85 -5.81 4.58
C PHE A 28 12.42 -6.01 3.17
N PHE A 29 12.07 -7.09 2.46
CA PHE A 29 12.57 -7.34 1.10
C PHE A 29 12.08 -6.31 0.08
N VAL A 30 10.83 -5.84 0.21
CA VAL A 30 10.31 -4.74 -0.63
C VAL A 30 11.12 -3.47 -0.39
N GLY A 31 11.41 -3.12 0.87
CA GLY A 31 12.23 -1.97 1.24
C GLY A 31 13.66 -2.06 0.68
N LEU A 32 14.31 -3.21 0.79
CA LEU A 32 15.63 -3.45 0.20
C LEU A 32 15.61 -3.31 -1.34
N SER A 33 14.60 -3.89 -1.99
CA SER A 33 14.43 -3.82 -3.44
C SER A 33 14.20 -2.38 -3.92
N ARG A 34 13.47 -1.57 -3.12
CA ARG A 34 13.31 -0.14 -3.37
C ARG A 34 14.64 0.61 -3.23
N VAL A 35 15.37 0.43 -2.14
CA VAL A 35 16.65 1.13 -1.92
C VAL A 35 17.65 0.78 -3.02
N LYS A 36 17.70 -0.48 -3.46
CA LYS A 36 18.52 -0.89 -4.61
C LYS A 36 18.15 -0.13 -5.88
N ARG A 37 16.85 0.00 -6.19
CA ARG A 37 16.36 0.78 -7.34
C ARG A 37 16.66 2.28 -7.21
N GLU A 38 16.49 2.87 -6.03
CA GLU A 38 16.79 4.29 -5.79
C GLU A 38 18.27 4.59 -6.02
N ARG A 39 19.18 3.76 -5.48
CA ARG A 39 20.62 3.90 -5.71
C ARG A 39 21.03 3.67 -7.16
N GLN A 40 20.36 2.78 -7.88
CA GLN A 40 20.60 2.57 -9.31
C GLN A 40 20.18 3.76 -10.16
N ASN A 41 19.05 4.40 -9.83
CA ASN A 41 18.51 5.51 -10.63
C ASN A 41 19.13 6.88 -10.26
N PHE A 42 19.46 7.10 -8.98
CA PHE A 42 19.83 8.42 -8.47
C PHE A 42 21.15 8.44 -7.70
N HIS A 43 21.84 7.31 -7.54
CA HIS A 43 23.04 7.15 -6.71
C HIS A 43 22.87 7.49 -5.22
N VAL A 44 21.65 7.82 -4.78
CA VAL A 44 21.29 8.12 -3.40
C VAL A 44 20.12 7.23 -2.94
N ARG A 45 20.01 7.04 -1.63
CA ARG A 45 18.79 6.50 -1.01
C ARG A 45 17.86 7.66 -0.69
N VAL A 46 16.62 7.62 -1.18
CA VAL A 46 15.64 8.69 -0.90
C VAL A 46 14.99 8.43 0.45
N PHE A 47 14.51 7.20 0.68
CA PHE A 47 14.02 6.79 1.98
C PHE A 47 14.76 5.55 2.47
N ASP A 48 14.84 5.38 3.79
CA ASP A 48 15.48 4.22 4.39
C ASP A 48 14.66 2.93 4.14
N PHE A 49 15.30 1.76 4.17
CA PHE A 49 14.68 0.46 3.86
C PHE A 49 13.50 0.12 4.79
N ILE A 50 13.43 0.74 5.96
CA ILE A 50 12.34 0.56 6.94
C ILE A 50 11.05 1.32 6.59
N LEU A 51 11.02 2.12 5.53
CA LEU A 51 9.85 2.95 5.18
C LEU A 51 8.56 2.14 5.10
N GLU A 52 8.58 1.00 4.42
CA GLU A 52 7.45 0.11 4.26
C GLU A 52 7.03 -0.51 5.60
N ALA A 53 8.00 -0.86 6.46
CA ALA A 53 7.74 -1.39 7.79
C ALA A 53 7.16 -0.34 8.75
N LYS A 54 7.54 0.94 8.60
CA LYS A 54 7.07 2.06 9.45
C LYS A 54 5.54 2.22 9.42
N TYR A 55 4.93 1.99 8.26
CA TYR A 55 3.48 2.13 8.07
C TYR A 55 2.74 0.78 8.09
N LEU A 56 3.43 -0.30 8.49
CA LEU A 56 2.88 -1.65 8.45
C LEU A 56 1.70 -1.82 9.41
N PHE A 57 1.88 -1.46 10.67
CA PHE A 57 0.85 -1.63 11.70
C PHE A 57 -0.01 -0.39 11.89
N PHE A 58 0.57 0.81 11.81
CA PHE A 58 -0.19 2.06 11.87
C PHE A 58 -0.35 2.62 10.47
N PRO A 59 -1.58 2.89 10.00
CA PRO A 59 -2.86 3.02 10.72
C PRO A 59 -3.72 1.74 10.85
N GLY A 60 -3.28 0.61 10.30
CA GLY A 60 -4.07 -0.62 10.20
C GLY A 60 -4.66 -1.09 11.53
N ILE A 61 -3.96 -0.91 12.66
CA ILE A 61 -4.45 -1.22 14.02
C ILE A 61 -5.77 -0.53 14.33
N ILE A 62 -5.87 0.78 14.07
CA ILE A 62 -7.09 1.54 14.40
C ILE A 62 -8.27 1.01 13.60
N ILE A 63 -8.07 0.79 12.31
CA ILE A 63 -9.10 0.27 11.42
C ILE A 63 -9.50 -1.15 11.81
N GLY A 64 -8.53 -1.98 12.16
CA GLY A 64 -8.76 -3.35 12.63
C GLY A 64 -9.60 -3.40 13.89
N LEU A 65 -9.34 -2.53 14.86
CA LEU A 65 -10.16 -2.42 16.08
C LEU A 65 -11.60 -1.98 15.78
N ILE A 66 -11.78 -0.98 14.91
CA ILE A 66 -13.12 -0.53 14.48
C ILE A 66 -13.85 -1.67 13.78
N LEU A 67 -13.20 -2.34 12.82
CA LEU A 67 -13.79 -3.47 12.10
C LEU A 67 -14.09 -4.65 13.03
N SER A 68 -13.26 -4.90 14.04
CA SER A 68 -13.50 -5.95 15.04
C SER A 68 -14.81 -5.75 15.78
N VAL A 69 -15.10 -4.51 16.20
CA VAL A 69 -16.37 -4.18 16.84
C VAL A 69 -17.52 -4.43 15.88
N VAL A 70 -17.40 -3.98 14.63
CA VAL A 70 -18.43 -4.17 13.59
C VAL A 70 -18.67 -5.66 13.31
N THR A 71 -17.62 -6.47 13.14
CA THR A 71 -17.75 -7.90 12.84
C THR A 71 -18.36 -8.68 14.00
N VAL A 72 -18.00 -8.35 15.25
CA VAL A 72 -18.61 -8.96 16.44
C VAL A 72 -20.08 -8.57 16.57
N LEU A 73 -20.43 -7.29 16.39
CA LEU A 73 -21.82 -6.83 16.47
C LEU A 73 -22.71 -7.43 15.38
N LEU A 74 -22.17 -7.63 14.18
CA LEU A 74 -22.87 -8.29 13.07
C LEU A 74 -22.93 -9.82 13.23
N GLY A 75 -22.28 -10.39 14.24
CA GLY A 75 -22.22 -11.84 14.44
C GLY A 75 -21.43 -12.58 13.35
N VAL A 76 -20.52 -11.90 12.65
CA VAL A 76 -19.70 -12.48 11.58
C VAL A 76 -18.74 -13.49 12.19
N TYR A 77 -18.87 -14.75 11.78
CA TYR A 77 -17.99 -15.82 12.22
C TYR A 77 -17.26 -16.48 11.05
N VAL A 78 -16.09 -17.05 11.33
CA VAL A 78 -15.22 -17.69 10.34
C VAL A 78 -14.69 -19.00 10.91
N SER A 79 -14.77 -20.07 10.13
CA SER A 79 -14.21 -21.36 10.53
C SER A 79 -12.68 -21.31 10.56
N ILE A 80 -12.04 -22.09 11.44
CA ILE A 80 -10.58 -22.14 11.50
C ILE A 80 -9.97 -22.65 10.19
N GLY A 81 -10.66 -23.56 9.49
CA GLY A 81 -10.31 -23.98 8.12
C GLY A 81 -10.19 -22.83 7.12
N MET A 82 -11.10 -21.85 7.17
CA MET A 82 -11.01 -20.67 6.31
C MET A 82 -9.87 -19.74 6.67
N ILE A 83 -9.56 -19.58 7.96
CA ILE A 83 -8.41 -18.78 8.40
C ILE A 83 -7.12 -19.40 7.88
N VAL A 84 -6.97 -20.73 7.99
CA VAL A 84 -5.84 -21.47 7.44
C VAL A 84 -5.76 -21.28 5.92
N LEU A 85 -6.88 -21.42 5.21
CA LEU A 85 -6.91 -21.25 3.75
C LEU A 85 -6.52 -19.84 3.31
N VAL A 86 -7.09 -18.80 3.94
CA VAL A 86 -6.72 -17.40 3.69
C VAL A 86 -5.24 -17.16 4.01
N ALA A 87 -4.71 -17.74 5.08
CA ALA A 87 -3.30 -17.62 5.45
C ALA A 87 -2.37 -18.27 4.41
N VAL A 88 -2.69 -19.49 3.95
CA VAL A 88 -1.94 -20.20 2.90
C VAL A 88 -1.96 -19.41 1.60
N LEU A 89 -3.13 -18.92 1.17
CA LEU A 89 -3.23 -18.09 -0.04
C LEU A 89 -2.47 -16.78 0.11
N THR A 90 -2.55 -16.14 1.26
CA THR A 90 -1.78 -14.92 1.56
C THR A 90 -0.27 -15.18 1.48
N PHE A 91 0.20 -16.32 1.99
CA PHE A 91 1.61 -16.73 1.87
C PHE A 91 2.03 -16.91 0.41
N ILE A 92 1.26 -17.66 -0.38
CA ILE A 92 1.54 -17.90 -1.81
C ILE A 92 1.56 -16.57 -2.59
N ILE A 93 0.55 -15.73 -2.37
CA ILE A 93 0.38 -14.45 -3.07
C ILE A 93 1.47 -13.42 -2.69
N SER A 94 2.06 -13.54 -1.49
CA SER A 94 3.16 -12.68 -1.03
C SER A 94 4.51 -13.00 -1.72
N GLY A 95 4.65 -14.18 -2.33
CA GLY A 95 5.90 -14.69 -2.90
C GLY A 95 6.62 -13.79 -3.92
N PRO A 96 5.93 -13.02 -4.80
CA PRO A 96 6.58 -12.13 -5.76
C PRO A 96 7.29 -10.90 -5.15
N TRP A 97 7.38 -10.81 -3.82
CA TRP A 97 7.96 -9.67 -3.09
C TRP A 97 7.39 -8.32 -3.54
N THR A 98 6.08 -8.28 -3.78
CA THR A 98 5.33 -7.04 -4.07
C THR A 98 3.99 -7.08 -3.36
N PHE A 99 3.48 -5.91 -2.96
CA PHE A 99 2.15 -5.83 -2.32
C PHE A 99 0.99 -5.77 -3.31
N LYS A 100 1.24 -6.00 -4.60
CA LYS A 100 0.27 -5.81 -5.69
C LYS A 100 -0.98 -6.67 -5.55
N TRP A 101 -0.83 -7.87 -5.03
CA TRP A 101 -1.87 -8.90 -5.00
C TRP A 101 -2.45 -9.13 -3.60
N LEU A 102 -1.95 -8.42 -2.59
CA LEU A 102 -2.39 -8.56 -1.20
C LEU A 102 -3.65 -7.73 -0.87
N SER A 103 -4.52 -7.50 -1.85
CA SER A 103 -5.84 -6.90 -1.60
C SER A 103 -6.80 -7.97 -1.03
N PRO A 104 -7.69 -7.61 -0.09
CA PRO A 104 -8.72 -8.51 0.44
C PRO A 104 -9.60 -9.16 -0.62
N SER A 105 -9.86 -8.47 -1.75
CA SER A 105 -10.58 -9.03 -2.88
C SER A 105 -9.89 -10.28 -3.43
N TYR A 106 -8.55 -10.33 -3.42
CA TYR A 106 -7.80 -11.51 -3.86
C TYR A 106 -7.61 -12.50 -2.73
N THR A 107 -7.16 -12.07 -1.54
CA THR A 107 -6.81 -13.00 -0.45
C THR A 107 -8.03 -13.72 0.12
N VAL A 108 -9.12 -13.00 0.40
CA VAL A 108 -10.37 -13.59 0.90
C VAL A 108 -11.20 -14.11 -0.27
N GLY A 109 -11.30 -13.36 -1.37
CA GLY A 109 -12.09 -13.76 -2.52
C GLY A 109 -11.61 -15.06 -3.17
N LEU A 110 -10.30 -15.23 -3.38
CA LEU A 110 -9.77 -16.50 -3.88
C LEU A 110 -9.92 -17.64 -2.86
N ALA A 111 -9.89 -17.34 -1.56
CA ALA A 111 -10.17 -18.35 -0.53
C ALA A 111 -11.62 -18.85 -0.63
N VAL A 112 -12.58 -17.95 -0.82
CA VAL A 112 -13.98 -18.31 -1.05
C VAL A 112 -14.15 -19.11 -2.34
N LEU A 113 -13.51 -18.70 -3.44
CA LEU A 113 -13.59 -19.47 -4.69
C LEU A 113 -12.93 -20.84 -4.58
N ALA A 114 -11.86 -20.96 -3.79
CA ALA A 114 -11.19 -22.23 -3.56
C ALA A 114 -12.09 -23.24 -2.84
N THR A 115 -13.00 -22.81 -1.96
CA THR A 115 -13.92 -23.75 -1.26
C THR A 115 -14.82 -24.54 -2.21
N LEU A 116 -15.13 -23.98 -3.39
CA LEU A 116 -15.91 -24.64 -4.43
C LEU A 116 -15.17 -25.82 -5.09
N VAL A 117 -13.84 -25.83 -5.01
CA VAL A 117 -12.98 -26.87 -5.61
C VAL A 117 -12.54 -27.89 -4.55
N ILE A 118 -12.62 -27.55 -3.26
CA ILE A 118 -12.33 -28.48 -2.16
C ILE A 118 -13.42 -29.56 -2.15
N PRO A 119 -13.08 -30.86 -2.23
CA PRO A 119 -14.05 -31.94 -2.08
C PRO A 119 -14.73 -31.91 -0.72
N ALA A 120 -15.99 -32.35 -0.63
CA ALA A 120 -16.72 -32.41 0.63
C ALA A 120 -16.04 -33.30 1.69
N SER A 121 -15.27 -34.32 1.25
CA SER A 121 -14.45 -35.17 2.11
C SER A 121 -13.15 -34.52 2.60
N GLY A 122 -12.81 -33.34 2.08
CA GLY A 122 -11.52 -32.70 2.26
C GLY A 122 -10.40 -33.33 1.41
N PHE A 123 -9.19 -32.82 1.62
CA PHE A 123 -7.97 -33.33 1.02
C PHE A 123 -7.13 -34.12 2.03
N GLY A 124 -6.48 -35.19 1.55
CA GLY A 124 -5.52 -35.96 2.35
C GLY A 124 -6.13 -36.54 3.64
N GLU A 125 -5.31 -36.66 4.67
CA GLU A 125 -5.70 -37.23 5.98
C GLU A 125 -5.29 -36.32 7.14
N GLY A 126 -5.83 -36.59 8.34
CA GLY A 126 -5.47 -35.94 9.59
C GLY A 126 -5.80 -34.44 9.61
N PHE A 127 -4.81 -33.60 9.95
CA PHE A 127 -5.00 -32.16 10.03
C PHE A 127 -5.43 -31.55 8.69
N ILE A 128 -4.87 -32.04 7.57
CA ILE A 128 -5.15 -31.51 6.23
C ILE A 128 -6.61 -31.73 5.86
N GLN A 129 -7.13 -32.92 6.13
CA GLN A 129 -8.52 -33.25 5.92
C GLN A 129 -9.43 -32.39 6.81
N THR A 130 -9.07 -32.23 8.08
CA THR A 130 -9.87 -31.49 9.06
C THR A 130 -10.08 -30.03 8.66
N TRP A 131 -8.99 -29.30 8.36
CA TRP A 131 -9.12 -27.89 8.01
C TRP A 131 -9.78 -27.70 6.64
N SER A 132 -9.54 -28.60 5.68
CA SER A 132 -10.13 -28.50 4.34
C SER A 132 -11.64 -28.78 4.35
N VAL A 133 -12.12 -29.77 5.12
CA VAL A 133 -13.56 -29.99 5.34
C VAL A 133 -14.22 -28.78 5.99
N GLN A 134 -13.57 -28.15 6.97
CA GLN A 134 -14.08 -26.93 7.62
C GLN A 134 -14.07 -25.70 6.71
N ALA A 135 -13.15 -25.64 5.74
CA ALA A 135 -13.14 -24.61 4.71
C ALA A 135 -14.25 -24.85 3.68
N HIS A 136 -14.51 -26.10 3.28
CA HIS A 136 -15.61 -26.46 2.38
C HIS A 136 -16.97 -26.07 2.98
N ASN A 137 -17.18 -26.36 4.27
CA ASN A 137 -18.43 -26.07 4.98
C ASN A 137 -18.49 -24.66 5.60
N ALA A 138 -17.72 -23.71 5.07
CA ALA A 138 -17.66 -22.37 5.62
C ALA A 138 -18.90 -21.53 5.30
N ASP A 139 -19.26 -20.63 6.21
CA ASP A 139 -20.37 -19.69 6.01
C ASP A 139 -20.00 -18.60 4.98
N LEU A 140 -20.43 -18.79 3.73
CA LEU A 140 -20.13 -17.85 2.65
C LEU A 140 -20.68 -16.43 2.88
N PRO A 141 -21.90 -16.23 3.43
CA PRO A 141 -22.39 -14.89 3.77
C PRO A 141 -21.45 -14.13 4.71
N SER A 142 -21.04 -14.72 5.83
CA SER A 142 -20.09 -14.10 6.78
C SER A 142 -18.76 -13.74 6.12
N LEU A 143 -18.23 -14.60 5.25
CA LEU A 143 -17.00 -14.34 4.51
C LEU A 143 -17.15 -13.18 3.52
N THR A 144 -18.30 -13.06 2.84
CA THR A 144 -18.54 -11.92 1.95
C THR A 144 -18.71 -10.60 2.70
N ILE A 145 -19.35 -10.61 3.87
CA ILE A 145 -19.42 -9.43 4.75
C ILE A 145 -18.02 -9.02 5.17
N LEU A 146 -17.21 -9.96 5.65
CA LEU A 146 -15.83 -9.71 6.05
C LEU A 146 -15.00 -9.15 4.88
N MET A 147 -15.07 -9.76 3.70
CA MET A 147 -14.38 -9.28 2.50
C MET A 147 -14.80 -7.86 2.14
N SER A 148 -16.11 -7.58 2.05
CA SER A 148 -16.64 -6.25 1.71
C SER A 148 -16.15 -5.18 2.69
N LEU A 149 -16.17 -5.46 4.00
CA LEU A 149 -15.63 -4.58 5.03
C LEU A 149 -14.12 -4.34 4.88
N LEU A 150 -13.35 -5.39 4.60
CA LEU A 150 -11.90 -5.27 4.39
C LEU A 150 -11.56 -4.49 3.11
N VAL A 151 -12.34 -4.64 2.04
CA VAL A 151 -12.17 -3.84 0.80
C VAL A 151 -12.54 -2.38 1.01
N LEU A 152 -13.57 -2.11 1.81
CA LEU A 152 -13.92 -0.76 2.24
C LEU A 152 -12.75 -0.12 3.04
N ALA A 153 -12.17 -0.87 3.98
CA ALA A 153 -10.96 -0.47 4.68
C ALA A 153 -9.75 -0.26 3.75
N GLU A 154 -9.56 -1.13 2.74
CA GLU A 154 -8.53 -0.95 1.71
C GLU A 154 -8.68 0.40 1.00
N GLY A 155 -9.88 0.73 0.54
CA GLY A 155 -10.15 2.00 -0.13
C GLY A 155 -9.81 3.22 0.74
N TYR A 156 -10.22 3.19 2.01
CA TYR A 156 -9.93 4.25 2.97
C TYR A 156 -8.42 4.39 3.25
N LEU A 157 -7.73 3.28 3.45
CA LEU A 157 -6.28 3.23 3.67
C LEU A 157 -5.50 3.82 2.50
N ILE A 158 -5.87 3.43 1.27
CA ILE A 158 -5.25 3.97 0.05
C ILE A 158 -5.50 5.48 -0.04
N TRP A 159 -6.73 5.93 0.20
CA TRP A 159 -7.09 7.34 0.12
C TRP A 159 -6.27 8.21 1.10
N LYS A 160 -6.12 7.79 2.36
CA LYS A 160 -5.48 8.60 3.40
C LYS A 160 -3.97 8.39 3.55
N PHE A 161 -3.47 7.19 3.26
CA PHE A 161 -2.09 6.80 3.55
C PHE A 161 -1.33 6.29 2.34
N GLY A 162 -2.01 5.95 1.24
CA GLY A 162 -1.39 5.42 0.02
C GLY A 162 -0.38 6.37 -0.61
N ALA A 163 -0.55 7.69 -0.46
CA ALA A 163 0.34 8.69 -1.05
C ALA A 163 1.56 9.05 -0.19
N LYS A 164 1.67 8.52 1.05
CA LYS A 164 2.79 8.85 1.94
C LYS A 164 4.06 8.11 1.51
N GLY A 165 5.17 8.83 1.34
CA GLY A 165 6.46 8.22 0.98
C GLY A 165 6.40 7.47 -0.35
N THR A 166 6.07 8.18 -1.44
CA THR A 166 6.20 7.66 -2.79
C THR A 166 7.67 7.69 -3.21
N SER A 167 8.13 6.63 -3.86
CA SER A 167 9.53 6.46 -4.27
C SER A 167 9.70 6.90 -5.72
N PRO A 168 10.60 7.86 -6.02
CA PRO A 168 10.88 8.26 -7.39
C PRO A 168 11.60 7.14 -8.14
N ALA A 169 11.49 7.13 -9.46
CA ALA A 169 12.18 6.20 -10.34
C ALA A 169 12.34 6.78 -11.74
N ILE A 170 13.33 6.28 -12.47
CA ILE A 170 13.52 6.54 -13.89
C ILE A 170 13.03 5.29 -14.65
N VAL A 171 12.18 5.49 -15.65
CA VAL A 171 11.63 4.41 -16.50
C VAL A 171 11.73 4.81 -17.96
N LYS A 172 11.88 3.82 -18.85
CA LYS A 172 11.84 4.07 -20.30
C LYS A 172 10.40 4.16 -20.77
N SER A 173 10.08 5.23 -21.48
CA SER A 173 8.79 5.41 -22.16
C SER A 173 8.65 4.44 -23.34
N LYS A 174 7.42 4.30 -23.88
CA LYS A 174 7.16 3.53 -25.10
C LYS A 174 7.97 4.02 -26.31
N ARG A 175 8.47 5.27 -26.28
CA ARG A 175 9.30 5.89 -27.31
C ARG A 175 10.80 5.77 -27.02
N GLY A 176 11.20 4.99 -26.01
CA GLY A 176 12.60 4.79 -25.62
C GLY A 176 13.22 5.92 -24.79
N GLN A 177 12.54 7.07 -24.67
CA GLN A 177 13.01 8.19 -23.84
C GLN A 177 12.87 7.89 -22.35
N GLU A 178 13.86 8.29 -21.56
CA GLU A 178 13.80 8.21 -20.10
C GLU A 178 12.85 9.27 -19.54
N ILE A 179 11.91 8.81 -18.72
CA ILE A 179 10.94 9.63 -18.03
C ILE A 179 10.97 9.29 -16.54
N GLY A 180 10.60 10.26 -15.71
CA GLY A 180 10.38 10.03 -14.29
C GLY A 180 9.05 9.35 -14.03
N ALA A 181 9.01 8.55 -12.97
CA ALA A 181 7.81 7.94 -12.43
C ALA A 181 7.91 7.86 -10.90
N HIS A 182 6.79 7.62 -10.25
CA HIS A 182 6.73 7.26 -8.84
C HIS A 182 6.13 5.88 -8.66
N TYR A 183 6.65 5.18 -7.66
CA TYR A 183 6.06 3.96 -7.13
C TYR A 183 5.51 4.24 -5.73
N SER A 184 4.25 3.88 -5.51
CA SER A 184 3.72 3.69 -4.16
C SER A 184 3.54 2.21 -3.90
N GLN A 185 4.21 1.72 -2.86
CA GLN A 185 4.02 0.38 -2.31
C GLN A 185 3.71 0.52 -0.83
N LYS A 186 2.60 -0.06 -0.40
CA LYS A 186 2.16 -0.07 1.00
C LYS A 186 1.61 -1.44 1.37
N LEU A 187 1.85 -1.84 2.60
CA LEU A 187 1.23 -2.98 3.23
C LEU A 187 0.72 -2.49 4.58
N TRP A 188 -0.56 -2.70 4.84
CA TRP A 188 -1.16 -2.44 6.14
C TRP A 188 -1.63 -3.77 6.73
N VAL A 189 -1.25 -4.02 7.97
CA VAL A 189 -1.78 -5.12 8.77
C VAL A 189 -3.00 -4.60 9.51
N VAL A 190 -4.14 -5.18 9.22
CA VAL A 190 -5.44 -4.90 9.84
C VAL A 190 -5.72 -6.01 10.85
N PRO A 191 -5.38 -5.80 12.14
CA PRO A 191 -5.63 -6.75 13.21
C PRO A 191 -7.13 -6.82 13.49
N LEU A 192 -7.78 -7.94 13.18
CA LEU A 192 -9.23 -8.11 13.31
C LEU A 192 -9.57 -9.27 14.25
N PHE A 193 -10.48 -9.03 15.19
CA PHE A 193 -11.08 -10.06 16.03
C PHE A 193 -12.29 -10.67 15.32
N VAL A 194 -12.23 -11.98 15.09
CA VAL A 194 -13.24 -12.75 14.38
C VAL A 194 -13.85 -13.77 15.35
N LEU A 195 -15.14 -14.01 15.24
CA LEU A 195 -15.78 -15.10 15.98
C LEU A 195 -15.48 -16.43 15.29
N ILE A 196 -15.13 -17.45 16.06
CA ILE A 196 -14.94 -18.82 15.56
C ILE A 196 -15.93 -19.73 16.29
N PRO A 197 -16.80 -20.46 15.58
CA PRO A 197 -17.80 -21.32 16.21
C PRO A 197 -17.15 -22.51 16.93
N GLY A 198 -17.70 -22.85 18.10
CA GLY A 198 -17.44 -24.10 18.83
C GLY A 198 -16.19 -24.10 19.73
N SER A 199 -15.85 -25.30 20.19
CA SER A 199 -14.69 -25.62 21.02
C SER A 199 -13.39 -25.86 20.23
N ALA A 200 -13.40 -25.54 18.93
CA ALA A 200 -12.28 -25.79 18.02
C ALA A 200 -10.98 -25.11 18.47
N ILE A 201 -11.08 -23.94 19.12
CA ILE A 201 -9.94 -23.27 19.73
C ILE A 201 -9.72 -23.75 21.16
N THR A 202 -10.78 -23.97 21.95
CA THR A 202 -10.64 -24.34 23.37
C THR A 202 -10.03 -25.72 23.58
N SER A 203 -10.10 -26.62 22.59
CA SER A 203 -9.39 -27.90 22.59
C SER A 203 -7.87 -27.75 22.50
N VAL A 204 -7.39 -26.71 21.82
CA VAL A 204 -5.97 -26.39 21.65
C VAL A 204 -5.49 -25.39 22.70
N PHE A 205 -6.35 -24.43 23.04
CA PHE A 205 -6.08 -23.30 23.95
C PHE A 205 -7.27 -23.11 24.91
N PRO A 206 -7.33 -23.86 26.03
CA PRO A 206 -8.45 -23.79 26.99
C PRO A 206 -8.68 -22.41 27.62
N TRP A 207 -7.69 -21.53 27.55
CA TRP A 207 -7.67 -20.18 28.12
C TRP A 207 -8.16 -19.08 27.16
N TRP A 208 -8.72 -19.46 26.01
CA TRP A 208 -9.20 -18.50 25.02
C TRP A 208 -10.57 -17.92 25.39
N PRO A 209 -10.82 -16.60 25.23
CA PRO A 209 -12.11 -16.00 25.59
C PRO A 209 -13.26 -16.58 24.76
N VAL A 210 -14.30 -17.02 25.46
CA VAL A 210 -15.52 -17.60 24.88
C VAL A 210 -16.70 -16.66 25.13
N LEU A 211 -17.41 -16.34 24.06
CA LEU A 211 -18.68 -15.62 24.05
C LEU A 211 -19.79 -16.63 23.79
N SER A 212 -20.95 -16.46 24.40
CA SER A 212 -22.14 -17.25 24.08
C SER A 212 -23.19 -16.33 23.46
N ILE A 213 -23.63 -16.66 22.25
CA ILE A 213 -24.65 -15.92 21.51
C ILE A 213 -25.72 -16.96 21.14
N ASP A 214 -26.95 -16.77 21.64
CA ASP A 214 -28.09 -17.66 21.38
C ASP A 214 -27.81 -19.16 21.63
N GLY A 215 -27.17 -19.47 22.76
CA GLY A 215 -26.82 -20.85 23.14
C GLY A 215 -25.64 -21.47 22.37
N THR A 216 -25.12 -20.78 21.35
CA THR A 216 -23.90 -21.20 20.63
C THR A 216 -22.66 -20.52 21.21
N SER A 217 -21.63 -21.31 21.48
CA SER A 217 -20.35 -20.83 22.01
C SER A 217 -19.40 -20.43 20.88
N PHE A 218 -18.84 -19.23 20.96
CA PHE A 218 -17.86 -18.68 20.02
C PHE A 218 -16.57 -18.33 20.75
N SER A 219 -15.44 -18.60 20.12
CA SER A 219 -14.15 -18.11 20.56
C SER A 219 -13.76 -16.86 19.77
N LEU A 220 -13.30 -15.81 20.44
CA LEU A 220 -12.95 -14.54 19.78
C LEU A 220 -11.48 -14.55 19.32
N PHE A 221 -11.19 -14.96 18.09
CA PHE A 221 -9.82 -15.14 17.61
C PHE A 221 -9.24 -13.92 16.92
N PHE A 222 -7.93 -13.72 17.09
CA PHE A 222 -7.21 -12.62 16.48
C PHE A 222 -6.60 -13.01 15.12
N VAL A 223 -6.91 -12.29 14.05
CA VAL A 223 -6.37 -12.54 12.70
C VAL A 223 -5.76 -11.26 12.10
N PRO A 224 -4.46 -11.26 11.74
CA PRO A 224 -3.83 -10.12 11.07
C PRO A 224 -4.09 -10.20 9.55
N PHE A 225 -5.07 -9.46 9.06
CA PHE A 225 -5.32 -9.38 7.61
C PHE A 225 -4.34 -8.41 6.94
N ALA A 226 -3.72 -8.84 5.84
CA ALA A 226 -2.91 -7.96 5.01
C ALA A 226 -3.79 -7.19 4.02
N ILE A 227 -3.53 -5.89 3.91
CA ILE A 227 -4.03 -5.01 2.86
C ILE A 227 -2.85 -4.40 2.14
N GLY A 228 -2.56 -4.92 0.95
CA GLY A 228 -1.48 -4.45 0.08
C GLY A 228 -1.97 -3.47 -0.99
N PHE A 229 -1.13 -2.50 -1.29
CA PHE A 229 -1.34 -1.53 -2.34
C PHE A 229 -0.07 -1.33 -3.16
N TYR A 230 -0.23 -1.28 -4.47
CA TYR A 230 0.82 -1.01 -5.43
C TYR A 230 0.28 -0.13 -6.56
N GLN A 231 0.96 0.98 -6.83
CA GLN A 231 0.67 1.82 -7.98
C GLN A 231 1.96 2.46 -8.52
N ARG A 232 2.13 2.42 -9.84
CA ARG A 232 3.11 3.24 -10.57
C ARG A 232 2.37 4.41 -11.20
N ILE A 233 2.95 5.60 -11.14
CA ILE A 233 2.38 6.85 -11.64
C ILE A 233 3.45 7.58 -12.44
N GLN A 234 3.14 8.02 -13.66
CA GLN A 234 4.03 8.83 -14.49
C GLN A 234 3.36 10.05 -15.12
N SER A 235 2.03 10.08 -15.25
CA SER A 235 1.32 11.12 -16.01
C SER A 235 0.83 12.30 -15.17
N MET A 236 0.80 12.16 -13.85
CA MET A 236 0.26 13.17 -12.94
C MET A 236 0.99 13.13 -11.60
N VAL A 237 0.73 14.13 -10.75
CA VAL A 237 1.33 14.18 -9.43
C VAL A 237 0.86 12.96 -8.59
N PRO A 238 1.78 12.25 -7.91
CA PRO A 238 1.47 10.98 -7.27
C PRO A 238 0.33 11.05 -6.25
N PHE A 239 0.27 12.14 -5.48
CA PHE A 239 -0.74 12.33 -4.44
C PHE A 239 -2.17 12.28 -4.98
N LYS A 240 -2.47 13.09 -6.02
CA LYS A 240 -3.80 13.13 -6.66
C LYS A 240 -4.18 11.77 -7.26
N SER A 241 -3.21 11.07 -7.85
CA SER A 241 -3.45 9.77 -8.50
C SER A 241 -3.83 8.65 -7.55
N ILE A 242 -3.13 8.60 -6.42
CA ILE A 242 -3.37 7.59 -5.41
C ILE A 242 -4.66 7.91 -4.65
N GLU A 243 -4.95 9.18 -4.36
CA GLU A 243 -6.23 9.60 -3.78
C GLU A 243 -7.43 9.19 -4.66
N PHE A 244 -7.35 9.46 -5.97
CA PHE A 244 -8.39 9.07 -6.92
C PHE A 244 -8.61 7.55 -6.92
N THR A 245 -7.53 6.77 -6.91
CA THR A 245 -7.59 5.31 -6.85
C THR A 245 -8.22 4.83 -5.54
N GLY A 246 -7.84 5.42 -4.41
CA GLY A 246 -8.41 5.10 -3.10
C GLY A 246 -9.91 5.35 -3.03
N LYS A 247 -10.38 6.50 -3.53
CA LYS A 247 -11.82 6.82 -3.59
C LYS A 247 -12.61 5.82 -4.43
N ARG A 248 -12.04 5.33 -5.53
CA ARG A 248 -12.69 4.33 -6.39
C ARG A 248 -12.76 2.95 -5.74
N VAL A 249 -11.69 2.53 -5.05
CA VAL A 249 -11.71 1.28 -4.28
C VAL A 249 -12.67 1.39 -3.10
N LEU A 250 -12.74 2.57 -2.45
CA LEU A 250 -13.72 2.83 -1.39
C LEU A 250 -15.16 2.75 -1.91
N ALA A 251 -15.45 3.36 -3.06
CA ALA A 251 -16.77 3.26 -3.71
C ALA A 251 -17.12 1.81 -4.07
N LEU A 252 -16.14 1.03 -4.54
CA LEU A 252 -16.31 -0.40 -4.77
C LEU A 252 -16.62 -1.16 -3.46
N GLY A 253 -15.90 -0.89 -2.37
CA GLY A 253 -16.18 -1.51 -1.06
C GLY A 253 -17.58 -1.16 -0.52
N VAL A 254 -18.02 0.09 -0.69
CA VAL A 254 -19.39 0.50 -0.35
C VAL A 254 -20.42 -0.25 -1.21
N GLY A 255 -20.22 -0.30 -2.53
CA GLY A 255 -21.10 -1.03 -3.45
C GLY A 255 -21.18 -2.52 -3.11
N LEU A 256 -20.03 -3.17 -2.85
CA LEU A 256 -19.99 -4.57 -2.41
C LEU A 256 -20.73 -4.77 -1.10
N THR A 257 -20.59 -3.88 -0.13
CA THR A 257 -21.30 -3.98 1.16
C THR A 257 -22.83 -3.95 0.95
N VAL A 258 -23.33 -3.05 0.09
CA VAL A 258 -24.76 -2.98 -0.24
C VAL A 258 -25.24 -4.26 -0.94
N ILE A 259 -24.48 -4.75 -1.92
CA ILE A 259 -24.82 -6.00 -2.63
C ILE A 259 -24.78 -7.19 -1.67
N THR A 260 -23.79 -7.26 -0.77
CA THR A 260 -23.69 -8.30 0.25
C THR A 260 -24.93 -8.32 1.15
N ILE A 261 -25.40 -7.16 1.62
CA ILE A 261 -26.60 -7.06 2.45
C ILE A 261 -27.83 -7.59 1.69
N ALA A 262 -27.98 -7.23 0.41
CA ALA A 262 -29.06 -7.76 -0.42
C ALA A 262 -28.92 -9.27 -0.70
N ALA A 263 -27.68 -9.77 -0.79
CA ALA A 263 -27.34 -11.16 -1.06
C ALA A 263 -27.57 -12.10 0.14
N ILE A 264 -27.82 -11.57 1.35
CA ILE A 264 -28.13 -12.39 2.55
C ILE A 264 -29.36 -13.28 2.30
N PHE A 265 -30.31 -12.82 1.49
CA PHE A 265 -31.51 -13.58 1.15
C PHE A 265 -31.27 -14.69 0.09
N TYR A 266 -30.09 -14.73 -0.53
CA TYR A 266 -29.79 -15.64 -1.64
C TYR A 266 -28.36 -16.24 -1.50
N PRO A 267 -28.20 -17.45 -0.92
CA PRO A 267 -26.88 -18.02 -0.63
C PRO A 267 -25.93 -18.13 -1.85
N LEU A 268 -26.47 -18.43 -3.04
CA LEU A 268 -25.70 -18.49 -4.30
C LEU A 268 -25.15 -17.13 -4.74
N ALA A 269 -25.70 -16.01 -4.24
CA ALA A 269 -25.24 -14.67 -4.57
C ALA A 269 -23.87 -14.35 -3.92
N ALA A 270 -23.46 -15.07 -2.87
CA ALA A 270 -22.16 -14.86 -2.22
C ALA A 270 -20.98 -15.04 -3.19
N VAL A 271 -21.03 -16.07 -4.05
CA VAL A 271 -20.01 -16.31 -5.08
C VAL A 271 -19.98 -15.18 -6.11
N ALA A 272 -21.16 -14.68 -6.51
CA ALA A 272 -21.26 -13.56 -7.44
C ALA A 272 -20.63 -12.28 -6.86
N VAL A 273 -20.86 -11.98 -5.57
CA VAL A 273 -20.23 -10.85 -4.87
C VAL A 273 -18.70 -10.94 -4.90
N VAL A 274 -18.15 -12.14 -4.65
CA VAL A 274 -16.70 -12.38 -4.70
C VAL A 274 -16.14 -12.14 -6.10
N ILE A 275 -16.80 -12.67 -7.13
CA ILE A 275 -16.38 -12.47 -8.51
C ILE A 275 -16.41 -10.97 -8.86
N LEU A 276 -17.48 -10.26 -8.49
CA LEU A 276 -17.59 -8.81 -8.68
C LEU A 276 -16.48 -8.05 -7.94
N ALA A 277 -16.12 -8.46 -6.72
CA ALA A 277 -15.04 -7.85 -5.96
C ALA A 277 -13.68 -8.00 -6.65
N ILE A 278 -13.37 -9.19 -7.16
CA ILE A 278 -12.13 -9.47 -7.89
C ILE A 278 -12.09 -8.69 -9.21
N ILE A 279 -13.15 -8.80 -10.01
CA ILE A 279 -13.23 -8.14 -11.33
C ILE A 279 -13.19 -6.64 -11.16
N GLY A 280 -13.97 -6.06 -10.24
CA GLY A 280 -14.01 -4.63 -10.02
C GLY A 280 -12.67 -4.09 -9.51
N ARG A 281 -11.99 -4.82 -8.61
CA ARG A 281 -10.66 -4.45 -8.13
C ARG A 281 -9.62 -4.48 -9.26
N GLU A 282 -9.69 -5.49 -10.13
CA GLU A 282 -8.83 -5.62 -11.30
C GLU A 282 -9.10 -4.52 -12.34
N TRP A 283 -10.38 -4.23 -12.60
CA TRP A 283 -10.80 -3.19 -13.52
C TRP A 283 -10.27 -1.82 -13.12
N ILE A 284 -10.39 -1.44 -11.83
CA ILE A 284 -9.83 -0.18 -11.31
C ILE A 284 -8.33 -0.10 -11.58
N ARG A 285 -7.60 -1.20 -11.31
CA ARG A 285 -6.15 -1.28 -11.53
C ARG A 285 -5.77 -1.13 -12.99
N LEU A 286 -6.42 -1.87 -13.88
CA LEU A 286 -6.15 -1.84 -15.32
C LEU A 286 -6.49 -0.48 -15.92
N GLN A 287 -7.65 0.08 -15.60
CA GLN A 287 -8.06 1.39 -16.11
C GLN A 287 -7.09 2.49 -15.66
N GLN A 288 -6.64 2.47 -14.41
CA GLN A 288 -5.65 3.42 -13.91
C GLN A 288 -4.32 3.29 -14.66
N ARG A 289 -3.82 2.05 -14.83
CA ARG A 289 -2.57 1.80 -15.57
C ARG A 289 -2.67 2.25 -17.03
N LEU A 290 -3.75 1.91 -17.71
CA LEU A 290 -3.95 2.27 -19.11
C LEU A 290 -4.10 3.78 -19.30
N SER A 291 -4.77 4.46 -18.38
CA SER A 291 -4.90 5.92 -18.40
C SER A 291 -3.55 6.61 -18.17
N ASP A 292 -2.77 6.15 -17.18
CA ASP A 292 -1.43 6.67 -16.87
C ASP A 292 -0.41 6.41 -17.99
N GLU A 293 -0.51 5.27 -18.69
CA GLU A 293 0.37 4.94 -19.82
C GLU A 293 0.03 5.69 -21.12
N LYS A 294 -1.23 6.10 -21.30
CA LYS A 294 -1.68 6.83 -22.50
C LYS A 294 -1.50 8.34 -22.36
N ALA A 295 -1.58 8.87 -21.14
CA ALA A 295 -1.39 10.28 -20.88
C ALA A 295 0.08 10.70 -21.02
N PRO A 296 0.37 11.96 -21.39
CA PRO A 296 1.73 12.50 -21.41
C PRO A 296 2.40 12.35 -20.05
N ALA A 297 3.68 11.99 -20.03
CA ALA A 297 4.45 11.89 -18.78
C ALA A 297 4.64 13.28 -18.17
N LEU A 298 4.28 13.45 -16.90
CA LEU A 298 4.46 14.70 -16.16
C LEU A 298 5.95 15.00 -15.96
N PHE A 299 6.70 13.95 -15.60
CA PHE A 299 8.14 13.99 -15.33
C PHE A 299 8.92 13.67 -16.60
N THR A 300 8.88 14.57 -17.57
CA THR A 300 9.68 14.46 -18.80
C THR A 300 10.54 15.70 -19.00
N LYS A 301 11.55 15.60 -19.87
CA LYS A 301 12.37 16.75 -20.26
C LYS A 301 11.47 17.81 -20.90
N ARG A 302 11.58 19.04 -20.41
CA ARG A 302 10.88 20.22 -20.94
C ARG A 302 11.88 21.13 -21.63
N THR A 303 11.40 21.93 -22.58
CA THR A 303 12.22 22.98 -23.24
C THR A 303 12.60 24.08 -22.26
N GLN A 304 11.73 24.36 -21.29
CA GLN A 304 11.92 25.40 -20.28
C GLN A 304 11.72 24.80 -18.89
N GLY A 305 12.66 25.12 -18.00
CA GLY A 305 12.63 24.69 -16.61
C GLY A 305 12.98 23.21 -16.38
N LEU A 306 13.11 22.87 -15.10
CA LEU A 306 13.40 21.52 -14.63
C LEU A 306 12.28 21.00 -13.73
N VAL A 307 11.68 19.87 -14.09
CA VAL A 307 10.61 19.25 -13.31
C VAL A 307 11.20 18.53 -12.10
N VAL A 308 10.73 18.88 -10.90
CA VAL A 308 11.09 18.22 -9.64
C VAL A 308 10.49 16.81 -9.62
N LEU A 309 11.32 15.79 -9.82
CA LEU A 309 10.91 14.39 -9.75
C LEU A 309 10.86 13.90 -8.32
N GLY A 310 11.78 14.32 -7.46
CA GLY A 310 11.83 13.85 -6.09
C GLY A 310 12.52 14.84 -5.18
N ILE A 311 12.21 14.74 -3.89
CA ILE A 311 12.83 15.54 -2.85
C ILE A 311 13.32 14.58 -1.78
N ILE A 312 14.59 14.68 -1.41
CA ILE A 312 15.18 13.87 -0.36
C ILE A 312 14.61 14.36 0.99
N PRO A 313 14.09 13.48 1.86
CA PRO A 313 13.64 13.86 3.20
C PRO A 313 14.74 14.54 4.01
N HIS A 314 14.36 15.51 4.83
CA HIS A 314 15.22 16.34 5.67
C HIS A 314 16.26 17.19 4.90
N SER A 315 16.13 17.29 3.57
CA SER A 315 17.02 18.09 2.71
C SER A 315 16.69 19.59 2.72
N PRO A 316 17.61 20.44 2.22
CA PRO A 316 17.32 21.86 1.98
C PRO A 316 16.06 22.11 1.17
N ALA A 317 15.79 21.32 0.13
CA ALA A 317 14.63 21.45 -0.74
C ALA A 317 13.31 21.17 -0.01
N GLU A 318 13.29 20.19 0.90
CA GLU A 318 12.10 19.94 1.73
C GLU A 318 11.83 21.12 2.68
N LYS A 319 12.88 21.68 3.30
CA LYS A 319 12.77 22.87 4.17
C LYS A 319 12.32 24.13 3.42
N MET A 320 12.64 24.22 2.13
CA MET A 320 12.16 25.26 1.21
C MET A 320 10.70 25.07 0.77
N GLY A 321 10.06 23.97 1.16
CA GLY A 321 8.68 23.67 0.82
C GLY A 321 8.46 23.43 -0.67
N LEU A 322 9.51 22.99 -1.39
CA LEU A 322 9.37 22.49 -2.76
C LEU A 322 8.46 21.26 -2.79
N LYS A 323 7.77 21.06 -3.91
CA LYS A 323 6.87 19.92 -4.10
C LYS A 323 7.22 19.14 -5.36
N VAL A 324 6.99 17.84 -5.31
CA VAL A 324 7.11 16.95 -6.47
C VAL A 324 6.13 17.40 -7.54
N GLY A 325 6.62 17.54 -8.78
CA GLY A 325 5.83 18.00 -9.92
C GLY A 325 5.97 19.50 -10.24
N GLU A 326 6.54 20.31 -9.34
CA GLU A 326 6.86 21.71 -9.62
C GLU A 326 7.97 21.85 -10.67
N VAL A 327 7.98 22.98 -11.38
CA VAL A 327 8.98 23.26 -12.43
C VAL A 327 9.85 24.43 -12.02
N ILE A 328 11.15 24.20 -11.81
CA ILE A 328 12.11 25.25 -11.51
C ILE A 328 12.48 25.96 -12.80
N ILE A 329 12.17 27.25 -12.90
CA ILE A 329 12.43 28.07 -14.10
C ILE A 329 13.66 28.96 -13.96
N LYS A 330 13.94 29.46 -12.74
CA LYS A 330 15.13 30.25 -12.46
C LYS A 330 15.77 29.91 -11.11
N VAL A 331 17.07 30.10 -11.04
CA VAL A 331 17.89 29.99 -9.83
C VAL A 331 18.69 31.27 -9.71
N ASN A 332 18.55 31.99 -8.59
CA ASN A 332 19.25 33.25 -8.33
C ASN A 332 19.12 34.28 -9.48
N GLY A 333 17.96 34.31 -10.14
CA GLY A 333 17.65 35.17 -11.28
C GLY A 333 18.08 34.63 -12.66
N ILE A 334 18.83 33.53 -12.71
CA ILE A 334 19.33 32.91 -13.94
C ILE A 334 18.34 31.83 -14.40
N ALA A 335 17.92 31.89 -15.66
CA ALA A 335 17.04 30.89 -16.25
C ALA A 335 17.75 29.53 -16.40
N VAL A 336 17.06 28.45 -16.00
CA VAL A 336 17.61 27.09 -16.04
C VAL A 336 16.70 26.16 -16.82
N SER A 337 17.30 25.33 -17.68
CA SER A 337 16.61 24.29 -18.45
C SER A 337 17.34 22.93 -18.39
N GLU A 338 18.52 22.91 -17.77
CA GLU A 338 19.38 21.73 -17.67
C GLU A 338 19.97 21.62 -16.27
N VAL A 339 20.16 20.38 -15.81
CA VAL A 339 20.62 20.10 -14.44
C VAL A 339 22.02 20.66 -14.17
N HIS A 340 22.92 20.65 -15.16
CA HIS A 340 24.25 21.24 -14.98
C HIS A 340 24.15 22.77 -14.75
N LYS A 341 23.36 23.49 -15.56
CA LYS A 341 23.12 24.93 -15.38
C LYS A 341 22.45 25.26 -14.06
N PHE A 342 21.59 24.36 -13.57
CA PHE A 342 20.98 24.50 -12.26
C PHE A 342 22.04 24.54 -11.15
N TYR A 343 22.97 23.59 -11.13
CA TYR A 343 24.04 23.57 -10.13
C TYR A 343 25.06 24.69 -10.32
N GLU A 344 25.35 25.09 -11.56
CA GLU A 344 26.18 26.29 -11.83
C GLU A 344 25.50 27.55 -11.28
N ALA A 345 24.22 27.77 -11.57
CA ALA A 345 23.47 28.94 -11.11
C ALA A 345 23.32 29.03 -9.59
N LEU A 346 23.36 27.89 -8.88
CA LEU A 346 23.44 27.87 -7.42
C LEU A 346 24.75 28.47 -6.89
N GLN A 347 25.82 28.47 -7.67
CA GLN A 347 27.16 28.95 -7.26
C GLN A 347 27.43 30.42 -7.64
N VAL A 348 26.70 30.97 -8.62
CA VAL A 348 27.02 32.29 -9.23
C VAL A 348 26.78 33.48 -8.30
N ASN A 349 25.79 33.43 -7.41
CA ASN A 349 25.36 34.59 -6.61
C ASN A 349 25.40 34.29 -5.12
N ASN A 350 26.50 34.72 -4.48
CA ASN A 350 26.72 34.93 -3.05
C ASN A 350 26.17 33.86 -2.09
N ARG A 351 27.09 33.15 -1.42
CA ARG A 351 26.92 31.95 -0.56
C ARG A 351 25.89 32.04 0.57
N ALA A 352 25.24 33.19 0.76
CA ALA A 352 24.30 33.43 1.86
C ALA A 352 22.87 32.98 1.57
N PHE A 353 22.34 33.07 0.33
CA PHE A 353 20.94 32.76 0.03
C PHE A 353 20.74 32.09 -1.34
N CYS A 354 19.97 31.01 -1.37
CA CYS A 354 19.46 30.38 -2.58
C CYS A 354 18.02 30.84 -2.83
N LYS A 355 17.76 31.49 -3.98
CA LYS A 355 16.41 31.87 -4.42
C LYS A 355 16.01 31.06 -5.67
N LEU A 356 14.86 30.40 -5.61
CA LEU A 356 14.29 29.65 -6.72
C LEU A 356 12.97 30.28 -7.16
N GLU A 357 12.79 30.36 -8.48
CA GLU A 357 11.51 30.64 -9.12
C GLU A 357 10.94 29.32 -9.61
N VAL A 358 9.79 28.91 -9.07
CA VAL A 358 9.14 27.65 -9.42
C VAL A 358 7.73 27.90 -9.94
N ILE A 359 7.31 27.12 -10.92
CA ILE A 359 5.93 27.07 -11.39
C ILE A 359 5.25 25.90 -10.68
N ASP A 360 4.13 26.17 -10.02
CA ASP A 360 3.36 25.16 -9.31
C ASP A 360 2.46 24.33 -10.25
N GLU A 361 1.61 23.47 -9.67
CA GLU A 361 0.68 22.65 -10.45
C GLU A 361 -0.42 23.46 -11.16
N ASN A 362 -0.70 24.69 -10.71
CA ASN A 362 -1.71 25.58 -11.29
C ASN A 362 -1.13 26.48 -12.40
N GLY A 363 0.20 26.45 -12.59
CA GLY A 363 0.89 27.34 -13.53
C GLY A 363 1.28 28.69 -12.92
N GLU A 364 1.13 28.86 -11.61
CA GLU A 364 1.45 30.10 -10.91
C GLU A 364 2.93 30.11 -10.52
N VAL A 365 3.56 31.29 -10.64
CA VAL A 365 4.94 31.49 -10.24
C VAL A 365 5.02 31.69 -8.73
N ARG A 366 5.75 30.80 -8.07
CA ARG A 366 6.05 30.84 -6.64
C ARG A 366 7.54 31.03 -6.43
N PHE A 367 7.90 31.89 -5.48
CA PHE A 367 9.28 32.07 -5.06
C PHE A 367 9.54 31.26 -3.80
N THR A 368 10.65 30.54 -3.74
CA THR A 368 11.13 29.93 -2.50
C THR A 368 12.59 30.27 -2.28
N GLN A 369 12.95 30.52 -1.03
CA GLN A 369 14.31 30.94 -0.67
C GLN A 369 14.75 30.35 0.66
N ARG A 370 16.05 30.10 0.80
CA ARG A 370 16.68 29.64 2.05
C ARG A 370 18.11 30.15 2.13
N ALA A 371 18.59 30.39 3.36
CA ALA A 371 20.00 30.66 3.59
C ALA A 371 20.86 29.40 3.34
N LEU A 372 21.93 29.54 2.58
CA LEU A 372 22.93 28.48 2.38
C LEU A 372 23.97 28.59 3.50
N TYR A 373 24.37 27.44 4.09
CA TYR A 373 25.38 27.38 5.14
C TYR A 373 26.64 26.70 4.60
N ASP A 374 27.83 27.22 4.90
CA ASP A 374 29.12 26.74 4.35
C ASP A 374 29.40 25.24 4.62
N ASN A 375 28.79 24.63 5.65
CA ASN A 375 28.95 23.21 5.97
C ASN A 375 27.89 22.28 5.33
N GLU A 376 26.88 22.82 4.63
CA GLU A 376 25.92 22.00 3.88
C GLU A 376 26.49 21.69 2.48
N HIS A 377 26.61 20.40 2.13
CA HIS A 377 26.99 20.03 0.75
C HIS A 377 26.00 20.71 -0.23
N HIS A 378 26.53 21.27 -1.32
CA HIS A 378 25.83 22.11 -2.32
C HIS A 378 24.62 21.45 -3.02
N GLU A 379 24.26 20.22 -2.66
CA GLU A 379 23.09 19.53 -3.16
C GLU A 379 21.85 19.91 -2.35
N LEU A 380 20.91 20.60 -2.97
CA LEU A 380 19.63 20.94 -2.34
C LEU A 380 18.76 19.70 -2.02
N GLY A 381 19.15 18.50 -2.48
CA GLY A 381 18.39 17.26 -2.30
C GLY A 381 17.21 17.14 -3.27
N ILE A 382 17.34 17.72 -4.46
CA ILE A 382 16.34 17.65 -5.54
C ILE A 382 16.74 16.57 -6.53
N LEU A 383 15.79 15.74 -6.93
CA LEU A 383 15.98 14.70 -7.94
C LEU A 383 15.31 15.12 -9.25
N PHE A 384 16.03 14.95 -10.35
CA PHE A 384 15.56 15.19 -11.71
C PHE A 384 15.62 13.88 -12.53
N VAL A 385 14.96 13.86 -13.70
CA VAL A 385 14.93 12.70 -14.60
C VAL A 385 16.30 12.41 -15.25
N HIS A 386 17.16 13.42 -15.35
CA HIS A 386 18.50 13.31 -15.90
C HIS A 386 19.51 13.91 -14.91
N ASN A 387 20.06 13.08 -14.04
CA ASN A 387 21.21 13.44 -13.23
C ASN A 387 22.45 12.73 -13.79
N TYR A 388 23.47 13.53 -14.13
CA TYR A 388 24.83 13.13 -14.51
C TYR A 388 24.96 12.09 -15.63
N THR A 389 24.99 12.56 -16.88
CA THR A 389 25.84 11.91 -17.87
C THR A 389 27.28 12.01 -17.36
N LYS A 390 27.89 10.86 -17.10
CA LYS A 390 29.32 10.71 -16.88
C LYS A 390 30.05 11.55 -17.94
N ARG A 391 31.01 12.39 -17.53
CA ARG A 391 32.10 12.77 -18.44
C ARG A 391 32.69 11.45 -18.91
N ASP A 392 32.34 11.02 -20.12
CA ASP A 392 33.25 10.18 -20.85
C ASP A 392 34.53 10.99 -20.95
N SER A 393 35.57 10.43 -20.36
CA SER A 393 36.95 10.83 -20.49
C SER A 393 37.32 10.88 -21.97
N GLN A 394 36.98 11.99 -22.63
CA GLN A 394 37.82 12.57 -23.65
C GLN A 394 38.96 13.26 -22.90
N ALA A 395 39.92 12.45 -22.47
CA ALA A 395 41.25 12.91 -22.13
C ALA A 395 42.20 12.10 -23.00
N GLY A 396 42.84 12.80 -23.95
CA GLY A 396 44.05 12.36 -24.65
C GLY A 396 43.82 11.37 -25.76
#